data_AF-A0A7X7TS71-F1
#
_entry.id   AF-A0A7X7TS71-F1
#
_cell.length_a   1.000
_cell.length_b   1.000
_cell.length_c   1.000
_cell.angle_alpha   90.00
_cell.angle_beta   90.00
_cell.angle_gamma   90.00
#
_symmetry.space_group_name_H-M   'P 1'
#
loop_
_entity.id
_entity.type
_entity.pdbx_description
1 polymer ?
#
loop_
_entity_poly.entity_id
_entity_poly.type
_entity_poly.pdbx_seq_one_letter_code
_entity_poly.pdbx_strand_id
1 'polypeptide(L)'
;MKKNLTDSVRIVVILLMVICSVVAFSITVQEIRDKSKEDPDFAWDMYLAYLSSSDNPDQLQDLGRLIYAKRKLKDYDFVLKEDVNGLLDFLAVHEFTTTGKYYLFDVFDKEFLIKYLSDNLETNTAAVYLFKLFPERMSDYLDQLFPKLLQDNEIRTFIFSNVVGRYPETDGFATEFFDKLFQTYEKATSVTQRKAYLDVYAAIKSIDSQKYSDIRFEKELTSLARSADATLLSSNKDDDASITESATKSISDIGATIDATVTQSARTQVSTQNVNGTKVSKSPSSSSSSSSSFFKFNAIKIRPVYLILVALAILIIILLIIPSIRYRLYLLLGLKSKAASVYKKIVDKDPFDEEKRLRLAQLYEEAGMYEEAMNEYNFLKRIKLE
;
A
#
# COMPACT_ATOMS: atom_id res chain seq x y z
N MET A 1 -48.62 6.62 45.24
CA MET A 1 -48.92 6.07 43.90
C MET A 1 -47.62 5.92 43.12
N LYS A 2 -46.81 4.90 43.44
CA LYS A 2 -45.56 4.55 42.74
C LYS A 2 -45.77 3.16 42.14
N LYS A 3 -46.11 3.07 40.85
CA LYS A 3 -46.28 1.79 40.17
C LYS A 3 -45.66 1.82 38.77
N ASN A 4 -44.69 0.95 38.59
CA ASN A 4 -44.40 0.20 37.35
C ASN A 4 -43.92 0.98 36.12
N LEU A 5 -42.94 1.88 36.26
CA LEU A 5 -42.22 2.46 35.12
C LEU A 5 -40.81 1.86 34.89
N THR A 6 -40.53 0.66 35.42
CA THR A 6 -39.17 0.11 35.42
C THR A 6 -38.98 -1.06 34.46
N ASP A 7 -39.94 -1.98 34.33
CA ASP A 7 -39.72 -3.21 33.55
C ASP A 7 -40.01 -3.02 32.06
N SER A 8 -41.04 -2.25 31.71
CA SER A 8 -41.35 -1.93 30.30
C SER A 8 -40.27 -1.06 29.65
N VAL A 9 -39.66 -0.13 30.41
CA VAL A 9 -38.55 0.70 29.92
C VAL A 9 -37.31 -0.16 29.68
N ARG A 10 -36.99 -1.10 30.59
CA ARG A 10 -35.87 -2.03 30.41
C ARG A 10 -36.04 -2.92 29.17
N ILE A 11 -37.25 -3.43 28.92
CA ILE A 11 -37.53 -4.25 27.74
C ILE A 11 -37.40 -3.43 26.45
N VAL A 12 -37.91 -2.19 26.42
CA VAL A 12 -37.76 -1.29 25.27
C VAL A 12 -36.29 -0.95 25.04
N VAL A 13 -35.51 -0.70 26.09
CA VAL A 13 -34.05 -0.45 25.98
C VAL A 13 -33.31 -1.69 25.47
N ILE A 14 -33.66 -2.89 25.94
CA ILE A 14 -33.07 -4.15 25.45
C ILE A 14 -33.44 -4.38 23.98
N LEU A 15 -34.71 -4.16 23.60
CA LEU A 15 -35.15 -4.29 22.22
C LEU A 15 -34.46 -3.25 21.32
N LEU A 16 -34.32 -2.01 21.79
CA LEU A 16 -33.58 -0.96 21.10
C LEU A 16 -32.09 -1.32 20.96
N MET A 17 -31.46 -1.90 21.99
CA MET A 17 -30.09 -2.39 21.93
C MET A 17 -29.94 -3.55 20.93
N VAL A 18 -30.88 -4.49 20.90
CA VAL A 18 -30.86 -5.61 19.94
C VAL A 18 -31.09 -5.10 18.53
N ILE A 19 -32.02 -4.17 18.32
CA ILE A 19 -32.26 -3.53 17.01
C ILE A 19 -31.05 -2.70 16.60
N CYS A 20 -30.44 -1.92 17.49
CA CYS A 20 -29.18 -1.22 17.24
C CYS A 20 -28.06 -2.21 16.89
N SER A 21 -27.95 -3.35 17.56
CA SER A 21 -26.97 -4.40 17.25
C SER A 21 -27.22 -5.05 15.88
N VAL A 22 -28.46 -5.16 15.43
CA VAL A 22 -28.77 -5.69 14.09
C VAL A 22 -28.52 -4.64 13.00
N VAL A 23 -28.65 -3.35 13.32
CA VAL A 23 -28.44 -2.24 12.39
C VAL A 23 -26.97 -1.78 12.34
N ALA A 24 -26.18 -1.99 13.40
CA ALA A 24 -24.82 -1.48 13.54
C ALA A 24 -23.70 -2.37 12.97
N PHE A 25 -23.97 -3.61 12.57
CA PHE A 25 -22.92 -4.57 12.16
C PHE A 25 -23.01 -5.00 10.69
N SER A 26 -23.18 -4.05 9.76
CA SER A 26 -22.76 -4.29 8.39
C SER A 26 -21.30 -3.83 8.29
N ILE A 27 -20.35 -4.75 8.48
CA ILE A 27 -18.93 -4.48 8.22
C ILE A 27 -18.83 -3.83 6.84
N THR A 28 -18.21 -2.67 6.74
CA THR A 28 -18.07 -1.98 5.46
C THR A 28 -16.65 -2.15 4.90
N VAL A 29 -16.50 -2.03 3.58
CA VAL A 29 -15.19 -1.99 2.92
C VAL A 29 -14.28 -0.92 3.53
N GLN A 30 -14.86 0.25 3.85
CA GLN A 30 -14.11 1.36 4.46
C GLN A 30 -13.62 1.00 5.87
N GLU A 31 -14.47 0.38 6.69
CA GLU A 31 -14.11 -0.05 8.03
C GLU A 31 -12.98 -1.10 8.02
N ILE A 32 -13.03 -2.04 7.07
CA ILE A 32 -11.95 -3.01 6.86
C ILE A 32 -10.66 -2.29 6.45
N ARG A 33 -10.74 -1.35 5.50
CA ARG A 33 -9.58 -0.58 5.03
C ARG A 33 -8.98 0.25 6.15
N ASP A 34 -9.79 0.95 6.94
CA ASP A 34 -9.31 1.75 8.06
C ASP A 34 -8.67 0.85 9.13
N LYS A 35 -9.28 -0.30 9.43
CA LYS A 35 -8.70 -1.27 10.35
C LYS A 35 -7.38 -1.84 9.86
N SER A 36 -7.21 -2.00 8.54
CA SER A 36 -5.95 -2.46 7.94
C SER A 36 -4.78 -1.51 8.18
N LYS A 37 -5.04 -0.24 8.55
CA LYS A 37 -3.99 0.73 8.91
C LYS A 37 -3.45 0.51 10.32
N GLU A 38 -4.18 -0.20 11.17
CA GLU A 38 -3.79 -0.50 12.55
C GLU A 38 -3.38 -1.96 12.73
N ASP A 39 -4.19 -2.87 12.18
CA ASP A 39 -4.04 -4.32 12.34
C ASP A 39 -4.43 -5.02 11.03
N PRO A 40 -3.47 -5.19 10.10
CA PRO A 40 -3.70 -5.88 8.83
C PRO A 40 -4.13 -7.34 8.99
N ASP A 41 -3.68 -8.01 10.05
CA ASP A 41 -4.03 -9.42 10.29
C ASP A 41 -5.51 -9.53 10.71
N PHE A 42 -5.98 -8.67 11.62
CA PHE A 42 -7.40 -8.62 11.96
C PHE A 42 -8.28 -8.09 10.82
N ALA A 43 -7.81 -7.10 10.06
CA ALA A 43 -8.53 -6.60 8.89
C ALA A 43 -8.72 -7.69 7.81
N TRP A 44 -7.78 -8.63 7.70
CA TRP A 44 -7.92 -9.77 6.81
C TRP A 44 -9.04 -10.71 7.24
N ASP A 45 -9.19 -10.97 8.54
CA ASP A 45 -10.29 -11.77 9.04
C ASP A 45 -11.65 -11.08 8.79
N MET A 46 -11.70 -9.74 8.98
CA MET A 46 -12.88 -8.95 8.61
C MET A 46 -13.18 -9.02 7.11
N TYR A 47 -12.15 -8.96 6.27
CA TYR A 47 -12.27 -9.10 4.82
C TYR A 47 -12.83 -10.48 4.42
N LEU A 48 -12.31 -11.57 4.99
CA LEU A 48 -12.80 -12.92 4.70
C LEU A 48 -14.26 -13.09 5.14
N ALA A 49 -14.62 -12.56 6.31
CA ALA A 49 -16.01 -12.55 6.77
C ALA A 49 -16.92 -11.77 5.81
N TYR A 50 -16.49 -10.59 5.38
CA TYR A 50 -17.22 -9.76 4.44
C TYR A 50 -17.38 -10.42 3.07
N LEU A 51 -16.30 -11.00 2.53
CA LEU A 51 -16.28 -11.76 1.27
C LEU A 51 -17.28 -12.92 1.28
N SER A 52 -17.34 -13.67 2.40
CA SER A 52 -18.27 -14.81 2.53
C SER A 52 -19.75 -14.41 2.50
N SER A 53 -20.05 -13.14 2.78
CA SER A 53 -21.40 -12.58 2.80
C SER A 53 -21.75 -11.77 1.53
N SER A 54 -20.78 -11.55 0.64
CA SER A 54 -20.95 -10.75 -0.58
C SER A 54 -21.49 -11.58 -1.74
N ASP A 55 -22.49 -11.03 -2.44
CA ASP A 55 -23.05 -11.61 -3.68
C ASP A 55 -22.14 -11.34 -4.90
N ASN A 56 -21.11 -10.48 -4.78
CA ASN A 56 -20.16 -10.13 -5.84
C ASN A 56 -18.71 -10.07 -5.31
N PRO A 57 -17.97 -11.20 -5.31
CA PRO A 57 -16.63 -11.26 -4.74
C PRO A 57 -15.58 -10.51 -5.57
N ASP A 58 -15.80 -10.34 -6.88
CA ASP A 58 -14.81 -9.74 -7.79
C ASP A 58 -14.56 -8.26 -7.47
N GLN A 59 -15.60 -7.54 -7.00
CA GLN A 59 -15.49 -6.16 -6.55
C GLN A 59 -14.64 -5.98 -5.27
N LEU A 60 -14.25 -7.07 -4.62
CA LEU A 60 -13.47 -7.06 -3.39
C LEU A 60 -12.01 -7.47 -3.61
N GLN A 61 -11.64 -7.82 -4.83
CA GLN A 61 -10.30 -8.30 -5.15
C GLN A 61 -9.22 -7.27 -4.78
N ASP A 62 -9.44 -5.99 -5.09
CA ASP A 62 -8.46 -4.92 -4.83
C ASP A 62 -8.28 -4.69 -3.33
N LEU A 63 -9.38 -4.73 -2.56
CA LEU A 63 -9.32 -4.67 -1.09
C LEU A 63 -8.54 -5.86 -0.51
N GLY A 64 -8.78 -7.07 -1.04
CA GLY A 64 -8.05 -8.26 -0.65
C GLY A 64 -6.54 -8.15 -0.92
N ARG A 65 -6.16 -7.68 -2.12
CA ARG A 65 -4.75 -7.46 -2.50
C ARG A 65 -4.07 -6.44 -1.59
N LEU A 66 -4.72 -5.29 -1.37
CA LEU A 66 -4.25 -4.24 -0.45
C LEU A 66 -3.95 -4.79 0.94
N ILE A 67 -4.92 -5.47 1.56
CA ILE A 67 -4.76 -5.98 2.93
C ILE A 67 -3.68 -7.06 2.98
N TYR A 68 -3.65 -7.94 1.97
CA TYR A 68 -2.62 -8.97 1.88
C TYR A 68 -1.22 -8.36 1.77
N ALA A 69 -1.03 -7.34 0.93
CA ALA A 69 0.23 -6.62 0.79
C ALA A 69 0.65 -5.95 2.12
N LYS A 70 -0.28 -5.27 2.80
CA LYS A 70 -0.02 -4.69 4.13
C LYS A 70 0.41 -5.72 5.16
N ARG A 71 -0.18 -6.92 5.16
CA ARG A 71 0.25 -8.02 6.06
C ARG A 71 1.68 -8.48 5.79
N LYS A 72 2.09 -8.51 4.53
CA LYS A 72 3.46 -8.90 4.14
C LYS A 72 4.50 -7.82 4.43
N LEU A 73 4.07 -6.57 4.53
CA LEU A 73 4.92 -5.41 4.75
C LEU A 73 4.61 -4.72 6.10
N LYS A 74 4.05 -5.45 7.07
CA LYS A 74 3.53 -4.87 8.32
C LYS A 74 4.58 -4.23 9.22
N ASP A 75 5.85 -4.54 9.00
CA ASP A 75 6.97 -3.95 9.73
C ASP A 75 7.28 -2.52 9.27
N TYR A 76 6.65 -2.06 8.18
CA TYR A 76 6.83 -0.72 7.61
C TYR A 76 5.62 0.17 7.92
N ASP A 77 5.80 1.14 8.82
CA ASP A 77 4.74 2.06 9.24
C ASP A 77 4.13 2.87 8.08
N PHE A 78 4.96 3.29 7.11
CA PHE A 78 4.50 4.01 5.91
C PHE A 78 3.55 3.16 5.05
N VAL A 79 3.71 1.84 5.04
CA VAL A 79 2.81 0.92 4.32
C VAL A 79 1.46 0.84 5.02
N LEU A 80 1.46 0.73 6.35
CA LEU A 80 0.23 0.67 7.13
C LEU A 80 -0.59 1.95 6.97
N LYS A 81 0.09 3.10 7.09
CA LYS A 81 -0.50 4.43 7.01
C LYS A 81 -0.78 4.92 5.59
N GLU A 82 -0.34 4.17 4.57
CA GLU A 82 -0.41 4.59 3.16
C GLU A 82 0.29 5.96 2.95
N ASP A 83 1.43 6.17 3.62
CA ASP A 83 2.21 7.40 3.56
C ASP A 83 3.22 7.37 2.42
N VAL A 84 2.98 8.21 1.41
CA VAL A 84 3.83 8.33 0.22
C VAL A 84 5.20 8.89 0.57
N ASN A 85 5.30 9.84 1.52
CA ASN A 85 6.60 10.42 1.86
C ASN A 85 7.51 9.37 2.53
N GLY A 86 6.96 8.59 3.47
CA GLY A 86 7.66 7.44 4.03
C GLY A 86 8.06 6.38 2.99
N LEU A 87 7.26 6.20 1.93
CA LEU A 87 7.66 5.36 0.78
C LEU A 87 8.87 5.96 0.05
N LEU A 88 8.89 7.26 -0.22
CA LEU A 88 10.02 7.92 -0.89
C LEU A 88 11.31 7.79 -0.05
N ASP A 89 11.23 8.02 1.26
CA ASP A 89 12.34 7.86 2.20
C ASP A 89 12.85 6.41 2.23
N PHE A 90 11.92 5.45 2.21
CA PHE A 90 12.28 4.03 2.11
C PHE A 90 13.04 3.73 0.81
N LEU A 91 12.53 4.18 -0.34
CA LEU A 91 13.12 3.94 -1.66
C LEU A 91 14.49 4.62 -1.82
N ALA A 92 14.73 5.74 -1.14
CA ALA A 92 16.01 6.45 -1.18
C ALA A 92 17.18 5.54 -0.76
N VAL A 93 16.98 4.73 0.28
CA VAL A 93 18.08 3.99 0.92
C VAL A 93 17.92 2.47 0.90
N HIS A 94 16.72 1.95 0.67
CA HIS A 94 16.46 0.50 0.67
C HIS A 94 16.29 -0.05 -0.75
N GLU A 95 16.64 -1.33 -0.87
CA GLU A 95 16.32 -2.17 -2.01
C GLU A 95 15.12 -3.06 -1.68
N PHE A 96 14.40 -3.50 -2.70
CA PHE A 96 13.25 -4.37 -2.54
C PHE A 96 13.28 -5.49 -3.57
N THR A 97 12.62 -6.60 -3.24
CA THR A 97 12.46 -7.73 -4.16
C THR A 97 11.37 -7.43 -5.18
N THR A 98 11.34 -8.18 -6.29
CA THR A 98 10.26 -8.11 -7.28
C THR A 98 8.89 -8.32 -6.63
N THR A 99 8.77 -9.24 -5.67
CA THR A 99 7.54 -9.44 -4.90
C THR A 99 7.21 -8.22 -4.03
N GLY A 100 8.20 -7.63 -3.37
CA GLY A 100 8.05 -6.40 -2.62
C GLY A 100 7.53 -5.24 -3.48
N LYS A 101 8.03 -5.11 -4.72
CA LYS A 101 7.53 -4.13 -5.71
C LYS A 101 6.02 -4.25 -5.94
N TYR A 102 5.52 -5.47 -6.16
CA TYR A 102 4.09 -5.69 -6.37
C TYR A 102 3.26 -5.38 -5.12
N TYR A 103 3.76 -5.71 -3.92
CA TYR A 103 3.07 -5.32 -2.69
C TYR A 103 3.01 -3.81 -2.51
N LEU A 104 4.06 -3.06 -2.86
CA LEU A 104 4.02 -1.60 -2.84
C LEU A 104 2.99 -1.05 -3.84
N PHE A 105 2.86 -1.66 -5.02
CA PHE A 105 1.81 -1.28 -5.98
C PHE A 105 0.40 -1.59 -5.48
N ASP A 106 0.18 -2.73 -4.82
CA ASP A 106 -1.13 -3.07 -4.24
C ASP A 106 -1.51 -2.11 -3.09
N VAL A 107 -0.52 -1.55 -2.37
CA VAL A 107 -0.76 -0.61 -1.27
C VAL A 107 -1.03 0.81 -1.76
N PHE A 108 -0.16 1.30 -2.63
CA PHE A 108 -0.15 2.71 -3.02
C PHE A 108 -0.91 2.99 -4.30
N ASP A 109 -1.40 1.95 -4.99
CA ASP A 109 -1.96 2.01 -6.33
C ASP A 109 -0.92 2.46 -7.38
N LYS A 110 -0.75 1.65 -8.42
CA LYS A 110 0.31 1.87 -9.42
C LYS A 110 0.05 3.17 -10.19
N GLU A 111 -1.19 3.39 -10.59
CA GLU A 111 -1.64 4.53 -11.37
C GLU A 111 -1.52 5.82 -10.56
N PHE A 112 -1.89 5.78 -9.28
CA PHE A 112 -1.66 6.86 -8.33
C PHE A 112 -0.18 7.23 -8.24
N LEU A 113 0.73 6.25 -8.09
CA LEU A 113 2.17 6.54 -8.01
C LEU A 113 2.74 7.11 -9.31
N ILE A 114 2.27 6.64 -10.48
CA ILE A 114 2.67 7.21 -11.77
C ILE A 114 2.20 8.67 -11.87
N LYS A 115 0.96 8.94 -11.48
CA LYS A 115 0.41 10.31 -11.45
C LYS A 115 1.19 11.18 -10.47
N TYR A 116 1.48 10.67 -9.27
CA TYR A 116 2.26 11.37 -8.26
C TYR A 116 3.65 11.73 -8.78
N LEU A 117 4.34 10.77 -9.43
CA LEU A 117 5.62 11.02 -10.07
C LEU A 117 5.51 12.19 -11.06
N SER A 118 4.57 12.12 -12.00
CA SER A 118 4.38 13.16 -13.02
C SER A 118 4.09 14.53 -12.42
N ASP A 119 3.23 14.60 -11.40
CA ASP A 119 2.79 15.87 -10.81
C ASP A 119 3.86 16.52 -9.91
N ASN A 120 4.77 15.71 -9.35
CA ASN A 120 5.70 16.15 -8.31
C ASN A 120 7.17 16.11 -8.73
N LEU A 121 7.52 15.58 -9.91
CA LEU A 121 8.92 15.44 -10.30
C LEU A 121 9.65 16.79 -10.34
N GLU A 122 8.98 17.86 -10.78
CA GLU A 122 9.56 19.20 -10.84
C GLU A 122 9.74 19.85 -9.46
N THR A 123 8.76 19.70 -8.57
CA THR A 123 8.67 20.44 -7.29
C THR A 123 9.22 19.67 -6.09
N ASN A 124 9.17 18.35 -6.12
CA ASN A 124 9.62 17.46 -5.05
C ASN A 124 10.83 16.65 -5.52
N THR A 125 12.00 16.96 -4.98
CA THR A 125 13.24 16.23 -5.28
C THR A 125 13.15 14.74 -4.94
N ALA A 126 12.44 14.36 -3.87
CA ALA A 126 12.33 12.97 -3.45
C ALA A 126 11.51 12.11 -4.44
N ALA A 127 10.71 12.72 -5.32
CA ALA A 127 9.92 11.98 -6.33
C ALA A 127 10.81 11.17 -7.28
N VAL A 128 12.09 11.55 -7.46
CA VAL A 128 13.06 10.80 -8.28
C VAL A 128 13.27 9.36 -7.78
N TYR A 129 13.03 9.10 -6.49
CA TYR A 129 13.20 7.75 -5.93
C TYR A 129 12.15 6.76 -6.43
N LEU A 130 11.01 7.23 -6.96
CA LEU A 130 10.00 6.38 -7.61
C LEU A 130 10.51 5.71 -8.88
N PHE A 131 11.60 6.18 -9.49
CA PHE A 131 12.18 5.49 -10.65
C PHE A 131 12.74 4.10 -10.33
N LYS A 132 12.97 3.75 -9.05
CA LYS A 132 13.20 2.35 -8.68
C LYS A 132 11.98 1.46 -8.95
N LEU A 133 10.78 2.01 -8.76
CA LEU A 133 9.52 1.32 -9.05
C LEU A 133 9.15 1.37 -10.54
N PHE A 134 9.53 2.43 -11.25
CA PHE A 134 9.20 2.63 -12.67
C PHE A 134 10.45 2.87 -13.54
N PRO A 135 11.46 1.99 -13.52
CA PRO A 135 12.66 2.17 -14.33
C PRO A 135 12.33 2.26 -15.83
N GLU A 136 11.33 1.51 -16.29
CA GLU A 136 10.88 1.46 -17.68
C GLU A 136 10.34 2.79 -18.21
N ARG A 137 9.95 3.71 -17.32
CA ARG A 137 9.42 5.03 -17.70
C ARG A 137 10.46 6.14 -17.64
N MET A 138 11.69 5.85 -17.21
CA MET A 138 12.66 6.89 -16.92
C MET A 138 12.93 7.83 -18.10
N SER A 139 13.05 7.29 -19.32
CA SER A 139 13.26 8.09 -20.54
C SER A 139 12.10 9.03 -20.85
N ASP A 140 10.85 8.66 -20.53
CA ASP A 140 9.67 9.53 -20.72
C ASP A 140 9.79 10.86 -19.96
N TYR A 141 10.58 10.86 -18.87
CA TYR A 141 10.78 12.01 -17.99
C TYR A 141 12.15 12.69 -18.14
N LEU A 142 12.93 12.35 -19.17
CA LEU A 142 14.27 12.91 -19.37
C LEU A 142 14.27 14.45 -19.37
N ASP A 143 13.29 15.09 -20.00
CA ASP A 143 13.21 16.55 -20.06
C ASP A 143 13.05 17.20 -18.68
N GLN A 144 12.27 16.58 -17.80
CA GLN A 144 12.04 17.05 -16.43
C GLN A 144 13.22 16.71 -15.51
N LEU A 145 13.85 15.56 -15.72
CA LEU A 145 15.01 15.10 -14.96
C LEU A 145 16.29 15.86 -15.31
N PHE A 146 16.48 16.20 -16.57
CA PHE A 146 17.72 16.80 -17.08
C PHE A 146 18.21 17.99 -16.25
N PRO A 147 17.42 19.05 -15.97
CA PRO A 147 17.89 20.17 -15.16
C PRO A 147 18.31 19.77 -13.74
N LYS A 148 17.61 18.80 -13.12
CA LYS A 148 17.94 18.29 -11.78
C LYS A 148 19.26 17.53 -11.78
N LEU A 149 19.43 16.66 -12.78
CA LEU A 149 20.66 15.89 -12.98
C LEU A 149 21.87 16.76 -13.33
N LEU A 150 21.67 17.98 -13.84
CA LEU A 150 22.77 18.94 -14.00
C LEU A 150 23.18 19.57 -12.67
N GLN A 151 22.21 19.94 -11.85
CA GLN A 151 22.43 20.78 -10.65
C GLN A 151 22.78 19.97 -9.40
N ASP A 152 22.20 18.79 -9.24
CA ASP A 152 22.26 18.02 -8.00
C ASP A 152 23.11 16.76 -8.17
N ASN A 153 24.21 16.69 -7.40
CA ASN A 153 25.12 15.56 -7.45
C ASN A 153 24.54 14.30 -6.79
N GLU A 154 23.77 14.44 -5.71
CA GLU A 154 23.22 13.29 -5.00
C GLU A 154 22.14 12.61 -5.83
N ILE A 155 21.24 13.38 -6.45
CA ILE A 155 20.23 12.84 -7.38
C ILE A 155 20.93 12.15 -8.56
N ARG A 156 21.95 12.79 -9.12
CA ARG A 156 22.71 12.23 -10.25
C ARG A 156 23.36 10.91 -9.89
N THR A 157 24.04 10.83 -8.74
CA THR A 157 24.62 9.59 -8.25
C THR A 157 23.55 8.53 -8.00
N PHE A 158 22.42 8.88 -7.39
CA PHE A 158 21.32 7.94 -7.18
C PHE A 158 20.78 7.40 -8.51
N ILE A 159 20.46 8.27 -9.47
CA ILE A 159 19.87 7.85 -10.75
C ILE A 159 20.85 6.95 -11.50
N PHE A 160 22.11 7.35 -11.66
CA PHE A 160 23.05 6.56 -12.44
C PHE A 160 23.51 5.29 -11.71
N SER A 161 23.75 5.33 -10.39
CA SER A 161 24.23 4.14 -9.66
C SER A 161 23.10 3.17 -9.28
N ASN A 162 21.96 3.68 -8.81
CA ASN A 162 20.92 2.86 -8.19
C ASN A 162 19.76 2.55 -9.14
N VAL A 163 19.63 3.28 -10.25
CA VAL A 163 18.59 3.01 -11.24
C VAL A 163 19.20 2.58 -12.57
N VAL A 164 19.92 3.47 -13.25
CA VAL A 164 20.50 3.18 -14.57
C VAL A 164 21.51 2.03 -14.53
N GLY A 165 22.30 1.96 -13.47
CA GLY A 165 23.28 0.90 -13.27
C GLY A 165 22.65 -0.47 -13.00
N ARG A 166 21.41 -0.52 -12.50
CA ARG A 166 20.79 -1.74 -11.95
C ARG A 166 19.68 -2.33 -12.81
N TYR A 167 18.92 -1.52 -13.52
CA TYR A 167 17.73 -1.95 -14.26
C TYR A 167 18.02 -1.97 -15.78
N PRO A 168 18.05 -3.15 -16.44
CA PRO A 168 18.31 -3.23 -17.88
C PRO A 168 17.35 -2.41 -18.74
N GLU A 169 16.12 -2.19 -18.26
CA GLU A 169 15.09 -1.38 -18.91
C GLU A 169 15.53 0.08 -19.14
N THR A 170 16.60 0.52 -18.47
CA THR A 170 17.12 1.88 -18.53
C THR A 170 18.41 2.01 -19.34
N ASP A 171 18.89 0.95 -20.00
CA ASP A 171 20.18 0.99 -20.70
C ASP A 171 20.23 2.07 -21.80
N GLY A 172 19.09 2.43 -22.40
CA GLY A 172 18.97 3.54 -23.36
C GLY A 172 19.09 4.94 -22.73
N PHE A 173 18.73 5.09 -21.45
CA PHE A 173 18.63 6.40 -20.79
C PHE A 173 19.97 7.13 -20.72
N ALA A 174 21.06 6.42 -20.40
CA ALA A 174 22.39 7.05 -20.32
C ALA A 174 22.81 7.66 -21.67
N THR A 175 22.53 6.96 -22.76
CA THR A 175 22.82 7.43 -24.13
C THR A 175 22.00 8.67 -24.46
N GLU A 176 20.68 8.63 -24.22
CA GLU A 176 19.79 9.77 -24.45
C GLU A 176 20.18 10.99 -23.60
N PHE A 177 20.56 10.77 -22.34
CA PHE A 177 21.04 11.82 -21.46
C PHE A 177 22.34 12.43 -21.98
N PHE A 178 23.32 11.62 -22.39
CA PHE A 178 24.59 12.12 -22.94
C PHE A 178 24.41 12.84 -24.28
N ASP A 179 23.50 12.38 -25.14
CA ASP A 179 23.13 13.11 -26.35
C ASP A 179 22.58 14.50 -26.03
N LYS A 180 21.65 14.59 -25.08
CA LYS A 180 21.06 15.87 -24.66
C LYS A 180 22.11 16.76 -23.97
N LEU A 181 22.98 16.18 -23.14
CA LEU A 181 24.07 16.87 -22.47
C LEU A 181 25.05 17.47 -23.48
N PHE A 182 25.46 16.69 -24.47
CA PHE A 182 26.40 17.12 -25.50
C PHE A 182 25.81 18.21 -26.40
N GLN A 183 24.56 18.05 -26.84
CA GLN A 183 23.85 19.09 -27.59
C GLN A 183 23.76 20.41 -26.81
N THR A 184 23.58 20.34 -25.49
CA THR A 184 23.52 21.52 -24.63
C THR A 184 24.92 22.13 -24.44
N TYR A 185 25.95 21.30 -24.30
CA TYR A 185 27.36 21.72 -24.28
C TYR A 185 27.77 22.47 -25.55
N GLU A 186 27.42 21.97 -26.74
CA GLU A 186 27.76 22.62 -28.02
C GLU A 186 27.10 24.00 -28.16
N LYS A 187 25.86 24.14 -27.68
CA LYS A 187 25.10 25.40 -27.70
C LYS A 187 25.58 26.40 -26.66
N ALA A 188 26.36 25.98 -25.66
CA ALA A 188 26.83 26.85 -24.60
C ALA A 188 27.86 27.86 -25.13
N THR A 189 27.64 29.14 -24.82
CA THR A 189 28.50 30.26 -25.26
C THR A 189 29.60 30.58 -24.25
N SER A 190 29.38 30.29 -22.97
CA SER A 190 30.33 30.55 -21.90
C SER A 190 31.24 29.36 -21.63
N VAL A 191 32.54 29.61 -21.46
CA VAL A 191 33.54 28.61 -21.04
C VAL A 191 33.15 28.00 -19.69
N THR A 192 32.59 28.78 -18.76
CA THR A 192 32.14 28.29 -17.46
C THR A 192 30.99 27.30 -17.59
N GLN A 193 30.04 27.57 -18.49
CA GLN A 193 28.92 26.64 -18.75
C GLN A 193 29.41 25.35 -19.39
N ARG A 194 30.29 25.45 -20.39
CA ARG A 194 30.92 24.29 -21.03
C ARG A 194 31.64 23.41 -20.02
N LYS A 195 32.42 24.02 -19.12
CA LYS A 195 33.09 23.31 -18.03
C LYS A 195 32.09 22.60 -17.12
N ALA A 196 31.00 23.25 -16.73
CA ALA A 196 29.98 22.62 -15.89
C ALA A 196 29.40 21.34 -16.53
N TYR A 197 29.12 21.33 -17.83
CA TYR A 197 28.65 20.12 -18.52
C TYR A 197 29.71 19.01 -18.58
N LEU A 198 30.98 19.36 -18.76
CA LEU A 198 32.08 18.39 -18.69
C LEU A 198 32.25 17.81 -17.29
N ASP A 199 32.09 18.63 -16.25
CA ASP A 199 32.15 18.19 -14.85
C ASP A 199 30.99 17.22 -14.54
N VAL A 200 29.79 17.48 -15.06
CA VAL A 200 28.65 16.54 -14.96
C VAL A 200 28.96 15.21 -15.62
N TYR A 201 29.47 15.24 -16.86
CA TYR A 201 29.87 14.01 -17.57
C TYR A 201 30.93 13.23 -16.78
N ALA A 202 31.99 13.91 -16.31
CA ALA A 202 33.05 13.30 -15.53
C ALA A 202 32.53 12.68 -14.23
N ALA A 203 31.59 13.34 -13.55
CA ALA A 203 30.95 12.81 -12.36
C ALA A 203 30.19 11.50 -12.66
N ILE A 204 29.44 11.44 -13.76
CA ILE A 204 28.71 10.22 -14.16
C ILE A 204 29.69 9.10 -14.53
N LYS A 205 30.70 9.42 -15.35
CA LYS A 205 31.76 8.46 -15.73
C LYS A 205 32.47 7.87 -14.52
N SER A 206 32.66 8.64 -13.45
CA SER A 206 33.33 8.18 -12.23
C SER A 206 32.54 7.09 -11.48
N ILE A 207 31.22 6.98 -11.70
CA ILE A 207 30.37 5.95 -11.09
C ILE A 207 30.69 4.58 -11.68
N ASP A 208 30.79 4.49 -13.01
CA ASP A 208 31.20 3.28 -13.73
C ASP A 208 31.82 3.70 -15.08
N SER A 209 33.15 3.68 -15.16
CA SER A 209 33.88 4.13 -16.35
C SER A 209 33.69 3.22 -17.57
N GLN A 210 33.29 1.96 -17.36
CA GLN A 210 33.06 1.02 -18.44
C GLN A 210 31.66 1.22 -19.03
N LYS A 211 30.66 1.46 -18.17
CA LYS A 211 29.27 1.68 -18.59
C LYS A 211 29.03 3.11 -19.10
N TYR A 212 29.65 4.11 -18.49
CA TYR A 212 29.35 5.53 -18.71
C TYR A 212 30.49 6.27 -19.42
N SER A 213 30.83 5.82 -20.63
CA SER A 213 31.83 6.47 -21.48
C SER A 213 31.18 6.98 -22.77
N ASP A 214 31.41 8.26 -23.09
CA ASP A 214 30.98 8.87 -24.34
C ASP A 214 32.19 9.48 -25.08
N ILE A 215 32.46 8.96 -26.27
CA ILE A 215 33.64 9.30 -27.08
C ILE A 215 33.72 10.81 -27.36
N ARG A 216 32.57 11.49 -27.49
CA ARG A 216 32.54 12.93 -27.79
C ARG A 216 33.08 13.73 -26.61
N PHE A 217 32.65 13.40 -25.40
CA PHE A 217 33.15 14.05 -24.19
C PHE A 217 34.61 13.69 -23.87
N GLU A 218 35.04 12.45 -24.10
CA GLU A 218 36.45 12.04 -23.94
C GLU A 218 37.39 12.87 -24.81
N LYS A 219 36.98 13.15 -26.05
CA LYS A 219 37.76 13.99 -26.99
C LYS A 219 37.95 15.40 -26.45
N GLU A 220 36.91 16.01 -25.88
CA GLU A 220 36.93 17.35 -25.32
C GLU A 220 37.76 17.43 -24.02
N LEU A 221 37.64 16.43 -23.14
CA LEU A 221 38.49 16.35 -21.94
C LEU A 221 39.98 16.24 -22.30
N THR A 222 40.31 15.45 -23.33
CA THR A 222 41.70 15.29 -23.77
C THR A 222 42.24 16.55 -24.47
N SER A 223 41.40 17.29 -25.19
CA SER A 223 41.82 18.55 -25.82
C SER A 223 42.13 19.62 -24.77
N LEU A 224 41.35 19.68 -23.70
CA LEU A 224 41.58 20.57 -22.55
C LEU A 224 42.84 20.21 -21.75
N ALA A 225 43.10 18.92 -21.53
CA ALA A 225 44.32 18.50 -20.86
C ALA A 225 45.58 18.92 -21.64
N ARG A 226 45.58 18.74 -22.97
CA ARG A 226 46.69 19.15 -23.84
C ARG A 226 46.89 20.66 -23.88
N SER A 227 45.82 21.45 -23.86
CA SER A 227 45.93 22.92 -23.86
C SER A 227 46.44 23.44 -22.51
N ALA A 228 46.04 22.83 -21.39
CA ALA A 228 46.59 23.15 -20.08
C ALA A 228 48.10 22.84 -20.00
N ASP A 229 48.51 21.65 -20.45
CA ASP A 229 49.92 21.26 -20.48
C ASP A 229 50.77 22.17 -21.39
N ALA A 230 50.24 22.55 -22.55
CA ALA A 230 50.91 23.48 -23.47
C ALA A 230 51.08 24.90 -22.88
N THR A 231 50.16 25.33 -22.00
CA THR A 231 50.24 26.63 -21.33
C THR A 231 51.26 26.63 -20.19
N LEU A 232 51.39 25.50 -19.49
CA LEU A 232 52.45 25.29 -18.48
C LEU A 232 53.84 25.15 -19.10
N LEU A 233 53.93 24.58 -20.31
CA LEU A 233 55.16 24.50 -21.09
C LEU A 233 55.59 25.84 -21.71
N SER A 234 54.66 26.78 -21.94
CA SER A 234 54.98 28.13 -22.42
C SER A 234 55.29 29.12 -21.29
N SER A 235 54.80 28.89 -20.07
CA SER A 235 55.14 29.69 -18.88
C SER A 235 56.49 29.32 -18.25
N ASN A 236 57.08 28.18 -18.61
CA ASN A 236 58.37 27.71 -18.09
C ASN A 236 59.56 28.00 -19.04
N LYS A 237 59.42 28.99 -19.94
CA LYS A 237 60.49 29.35 -20.89
C LYS A 237 61.37 30.53 -20.46
N ASP A 238 61.04 31.15 -19.33
CA ASP A 238 61.88 32.16 -18.67
C ASP A 238 62.04 31.74 -17.21
N ASP A 239 62.90 30.74 -16.96
CA ASP A 239 63.75 30.65 -15.76
C ASP A 239 64.61 29.39 -15.89
N ASP A 240 65.88 29.63 -16.19
CA ASP A 240 66.94 28.65 -16.28
C ASP A 240 67.36 28.17 -14.88
N ALA A 241 67.86 26.93 -14.85
CA ALA A 241 68.62 26.29 -13.78
C ALA A 241 67.87 25.73 -12.54
N SER A 242 67.59 24.43 -12.62
CA SER A 242 68.39 23.38 -11.94
C SER A 242 67.60 22.35 -11.11
N ILE A 243 68.08 21.10 -11.22
CA ILE A 243 68.00 19.98 -10.26
C ILE A 243 66.78 19.03 -10.36
N THR A 244 67.03 17.99 -11.17
CA THR A 244 66.80 16.53 -10.94
C THR A 244 65.48 15.99 -10.40
N GLU A 245 64.85 15.18 -11.27
CA GLU A 245 64.63 13.74 -11.08
C GLU A 245 63.73 13.22 -9.95
N SER A 246 62.67 12.52 -10.38
CA SER A 246 62.02 11.37 -9.72
C SER A 246 61.14 11.64 -8.49
N ALA A 247 59.84 11.35 -8.62
CA ALA A 247 59.32 10.03 -8.28
C ALA A 247 57.79 10.01 -8.28
N THR A 248 57.22 9.21 -9.17
CA THR A 248 55.98 8.49 -8.90
C THR A 248 56.16 7.63 -7.65
N LYS A 249 55.29 7.77 -6.64
CA LYS A 249 55.09 6.69 -5.66
C LYS A 249 53.69 6.72 -5.06
N SER A 250 52.97 5.67 -5.39
CA SER A 250 51.81 5.13 -4.68
C SER A 250 52.07 5.03 -3.17
N ILE A 251 51.04 5.31 -2.38
CA ILE A 251 50.93 4.84 -1.00
C ILE A 251 49.66 4.00 -0.92
N SER A 252 49.84 2.70 -1.11
CA SER A 252 49.06 1.65 -0.45
C SER A 252 49.72 1.35 0.90
N ASP A 253 48.93 0.78 1.82
CA ASP A 253 49.28 0.16 3.11
C ASP A 253 49.16 1.04 4.36
N ILE A 254 48.04 0.87 5.07
CA ILE A 254 48.08 0.57 6.50
C ILE A 254 47.26 -0.71 6.72
N GLY A 255 47.96 -1.76 7.12
CA GLY A 255 47.38 -3.02 7.57
C GLY A 255 46.99 -3.01 9.05
N ALA A 256 45.88 -3.69 9.31
CA ALA A 256 45.65 -4.70 10.35
C ALA A 256 46.29 -4.55 11.76
N THR A 257 45.39 -4.45 12.74
CA THR A 257 45.44 -5.14 14.06
C THR A 257 44.03 -5.70 14.26
N ILE A 258 43.77 -6.99 14.00
CA ILE A 258 43.84 -8.14 14.93
C ILE A 258 43.39 -7.77 16.35
N ASP A 259 42.15 -8.14 16.69
CA ASP A 259 41.94 -8.96 17.87
C ASP A 259 40.68 -9.83 17.71
N ALA A 260 40.91 -11.14 17.75
CA ALA A 260 39.90 -12.18 17.81
C ALA A 260 40.20 -13.01 19.06
N THR A 261 39.24 -13.12 19.96
CA THR A 261 39.29 -14.13 21.01
C THR A 261 37.94 -14.82 21.09
N VAL A 262 37.93 -16.06 20.63
CA VAL A 262 36.85 -17.03 20.85
C VAL A 262 37.39 -18.08 21.81
N THR A 263 36.52 -18.50 22.72
CA THR A 263 36.38 -19.84 23.32
C THR A 263 36.69 -19.89 24.81
N GLN A 264 35.66 -20.11 25.65
CA GLN A 264 35.55 -21.40 26.35
C GLN A 264 34.17 -21.64 26.97
N SER A 265 33.61 -22.80 26.64
CA SER A 265 32.51 -23.47 27.34
C SER A 265 32.89 -23.84 28.77
N ALA A 266 31.93 -23.78 29.70
CA ALA A 266 31.88 -24.68 30.84
C ALA A 266 30.43 -24.91 31.31
N ARG A 267 30.15 -26.17 31.59
CA ARG A 267 28.87 -26.78 31.99
C ARG A 267 29.10 -27.40 33.36
N THR A 268 28.30 -27.07 34.38
CA THR A 268 28.11 -27.85 35.63
C THR A 268 26.81 -27.32 36.27
N GLN A 269 25.66 -28.00 36.24
CA GLN A 269 25.17 -29.10 37.09
C GLN A 269 25.28 -28.92 38.63
N VAL A 270 24.09 -28.88 39.25
CA VAL A 270 23.68 -29.52 40.53
C VAL A 270 24.18 -28.93 41.86
N SER A 271 23.23 -28.44 42.67
CA SER A 271 22.85 -29.00 44.00
C SER A 271 21.82 -28.07 44.66
N THR A 272 20.54 -28.43 44.74
CA THR A 272 19.83 -29.04 45.90
C THR A 272 19.99 -28.35 47.26
N GLN A 273 18.91 -27.73 47.74
CA GLN A 273 18.16 -28.08 48.98
C GLN A 273 16.95 -27.14 49.05
N ASN A 274 15.71 -27.58 48.87
CA ASN A 274 14.91 -28.43 49.76
C ASN A 274 14.68 -27.77 51.12
N VAL A 275 13.42 -27.48 51.47
CA VAL A 275 12.74 -28.06 52.64
C VAL A 275 11.25 -27.72 52.54
N ASN A 276 10.49 -28.81 52.35
CA ASN A 276 9.19 -29.16 52.92
C ASN A 276 8.02 -28.16 52.86
N GLY A 277 6.83 -28.55 52.43
CA GLY A 277 6.36 -29.88 52.11
C GLY A 277 4.93 -30.12 52.57
N THR A 278 4.35 -31.15 51.93
CA THR A 278 3.53 -32.18 52.60
C THR A 278 2.04 -31.82 52.69
N LYS A 279 1.06 -32.58 52.19
CA LYS A 279 1.00 -33.98 51.68
C LYS A 279 -0.40 -34.13 51.01
N VAL A 280 -0.52 -34.80 49.86
CA VAL A 280 -1.01 -36.22 49.69
C VAL A 280 -2.53 -36.34 49.92
N SER A 281 -3.35 -37.01 49.10
CA SER A 281 -3.15 -37.89 47.94
C SER A 281 -4.52 -38.43 47.48
N LYS A 282 -4.49 -39.19 46.36
CA LYS A 282 -5.41 -40.26 45.92
C LYS A 282 -6.51 -39.89 44.93
N SER A 283 -6.21 -40.19 43.66
CA SER A 283 -7.08 -40.96 42.74
C SER A 283 -6.96 -42.47 43.10
N PRO A 284 -7.83 -43.42 42.66
CA PRO A 284 -8.48 -43.44 41.35
C PRO A 284 -9.90 -44.09 41.25
N SER A 285 -10.39 -44.14 40.01
CA SER A 285 -11.32 -45.11 39.40
C SER A 285 -12.83 -44.81 39.32
N SER A 286 -13.27 -44.67 38.05
CA SER A 286 -14.49 -45.21 37.41
C SER A 286 -15.84 -45.19 38.14
N SER A 287 -16.83 -44.53 37.54
CA SER A 287 -18.01 -45.22 36.95
C SER A 287 -19.03 -44.21 36.42
N SER A 288 -19.67 -44.62 35.34
CA SER A 288 -20.84 -44.05 34.68
C SER A 288 -22.02 -43.76 35.61
N SER A 289 -22.69 -42.63 35.43
CA SER A 289 -24.16 -42.62 35.31
C SER A 289 -24.69 -41.27 34.86
N SER A 290 -25.49 -41.35 33.82
CA SER A 290 -26.45 -40.38 33.32
C SER A 290 -27.30 -39.73 34.41
N SER A 291 -27.40 -38.40 34.38
CA SER A 291 -28.67 -37.74 34.71
C SER A 291 -28.80 -36.47 33.86
N SER A 292 -29.69 -36.56 32.86
CA SER A 292 -30.22 -35.41 32.15
C SER A 292 -31.11 -34.63 33.13
N SER A 293 -30.57 -33.54 33.67
CA SER A 293 -31.36 -32.55 34.41
C SER A 293 -32.25 -31.79 33.42
N PHE A 294 -33.47 -32.29 33.23
CA PHE A 294 -34.56 -31.54 32.63
C PHE A 294 -34.72 -30.21 33.37
N PHE A 295 -34.57 -29.10 32.63
CA PHE A 295 -34.92 -27.77 33.10
C PHE A 295 -36.39 -27.75 33.52
N LYS A 296 -36.65 -27.71 34.82
CA LYS A 296 -37.97 -27.37 35.36
C LYS A 296 -38.22 -25.90 35.02
N PHE A 297 -38.99 -25.65 33.97
CA PHE A 297 -39.51 -24.31 33.69
C PHE A 297 -40.47 -23.93 34.81
N ASN A 298 -39.98 -23.10 35.72
CA ASN A 298 -40.80 -22.42 36.70
C ASN A 298 -41.82 -21.57 35.92
N ALA A 299 -43.11 -21.70 36.24
CA ALA A 299 -44.17 -20.96 35.55
C ALA A 299 -44.06 -19.47 35.85
N ILE A 300 -43.34 -18.74 34.99
CA ILE A 300 -43.28 -17.27 35.04
C ILE A 300 -44.68 -16.77 34.76
N LYS A 301 -45.31 -16.08 35.72
CA LYS A 301 -46.56 -15.33 35.54
C LYS A 301 -46.29 -14.12 34.63
N ILE A 302 -46.12 -14.38 33.34
CA ILE A 302 -46.01 -13.34 32.30
C ILE A 302 -47.42 -12.76 32.12
N ARG A 303 -47.59 -11.46 32.34
CA ARG A 303 -48.89 -10.81 32.07
C ARG A 303 -49.21 -10.95 30.59
N PRO A 304 -50.47 -11.22 30.20
CA PRO A 304 -50.85 -11.44 28.80
C PRO A 304 -50.45 -10.28 27.88
N VAL A 305 -50.36 -9.05 28.42
CA VAL A 305 -49.88 -7.86 27.72
C VAL A 305 -48.45 -8.01 27.18
N TYR A 306 -47.55 -8.70 27.90
CA TYR A 306 -46.17 -8.91 27.44
C TYR A 306 -46.08 -9.98 26.36
N LEU A 307 -46.93 -11.01 26.40
CA LEU A 307 -47.03 -11.97 25.31
C LEU A 307 -47.52 -11.31 24.02
N ILE A 308 -48.46 -10.35 24.13
CA ILE A 308 -48.93 -9.56 23.00
C ILE A 308 -47.82 -8.67 22.44
N LEU A 309 -47.02 -8.01 23.29
CA LEU A 309 -45.89 -7.18 22.83
C LEU A 309 -44.78 -8.00 22.17
N VAL A 310 -44.46 -9.18 22.71
CA VAL A 310 -43.48 -10.10 22.10
C VAL A 310 -44.01 -10.64 20.77
N ALA A 311 -45.29 -11.02 20.71
CA ALA A 311 -45.92 -11.44 19.46
C ALA A 311 -45.93 -10.31 18.42
N LEU A 312 -46.17 -9.06 18.83
CA LEU A 312 -46.09 -7.88 17.95
C LEU A 312 -44.66 -7.63 17.45
N ALA A 313 -43.65 -7.75 18.33
CA ALA A 313 -42.25 -7.60 17.93
C ALA A 313 -41.81 -8.70 16.95
N ILE A 314 -42.22 -9.95 17.20
CA ILE A 314 -42.00 -11.07 16.28
C ILE A 314 -42.72 -10.82 14.96
N LEU A 315 -43.96 -10.32 14.97
CA LEU A 315 -44.70 -9.95 13.77
C LEU A 315 -43.98 -8.86 12.97
N ILE A 316 -43.46 -7.83 13.62
CA ILE A 316 -42.68 -6.76 12.97
C ILE A 316 -41.41 -7.36 12.35
N ILE A 317 -40.70 -8.25 13.06
CA ILE A 317 -39.52 -8.94 12.53
C ILE A 317 -39.90 -9.78 11.29
N ILE A 318 -41.01 -10.52 11.35
CA ILE A 318 -41.53 -11.31 10.21
C ILE A 318 -41.85 -10.40 9.03
N LEU A 319 -42.48 -9.24 9.26
CA LEU A 319 -42.76 -8.26 8.21
C LEU A 319 -41.48 -7.69 7.59
N LEU A 320 -40.41 -7.49 8.37
CA LEU A 320 -39.12 -7.01 7.88
C LEU A 320 -38.34 -8.05 7.05
N ILE A 321 -38.67 -9.34 7.17
CA ILE A 321 -38.09 -10.40 6.33
C ILE A 321 -38.61 -10.29 4.88
N ILE A 322 -39.84 -9.80 4.69
CA ILE A 322 -40.46 -9.70 3.36
C ILE A 322 -39.74 -8.62 2.53
N PRO A 323 -39.11 -8.97 1.39
CA PRO A 323 -38.34 -8.01 0.58
C PRO A 323 -39.18 -6.80 0.13
N SER A 324 -40.46 -7.01 -0.18
CA SER A 324 -41.41 -5.96 -0.58
C SER A 324 -41.66 -4.91 0.51
N ILE A 325 -41.61 -5.30 1.78
CA ILE A 325 -41.81 -4.37 2.91
C ILE A 325 -40.49 -3.68 3.24
N ARG A 326 -39.40 -4.45 3.24
CA ARG A 326 -38.06 -3.97 3.52
C ARG A 326 -37.58 -2.91 2.53
N TYR A 327 -37.85 -3.05 1.22
CA TYR A 327 -37.48 -2.01 0.26
C TYR A 327 -38.22 -0.69 0.51
N ARG A 328 -39.54 -0.75 0.82
CA ARG A 328 -40.35 0.44 1.10
C ARG A 328 -39.86 1.16 2.34
N LEU A 329 -39.48 0.40 3.37
CA LEU A 329 -38.91 0.95 4.58
C LEU A 329 -37.59 1.68 4.29
N TYR A 330 -36.69 1.09 3.48
CA TYR A 330 -35.43 1.74 3.12
C TYR A 330 -35.62 3.00 2.27
N LEU A 331 -36.61 3.04 1.38
CA LEU A 331 -36.99 4.28 0.68
C LEU A 331 -37.50 5.35 1.64
N LEU A 332 -38.35 4.99 2.59
CA LEU A 332 -38.92 5.92 3.57
C LEU A 332 -37.85 6.49 4.52
N LEU A 333 -36.77 5.74 4.76
CA LEU A 333 -35.62 6.16 5.55
C LEU A 333 -34.54 6.90 4.72
N GLY A 334 -34.75 7.10 3.41
CA GLY A 334 -33.78 7.77 2.52
C GLY A 334 -32.54 6.92 2.18
N LEU A 335 -32.52 5.64 2.54
CA LEU A 335 -31.41 4.71 2.29
C LEU A 335 -31.52 4.09 0.89
N LYS A 336 -31.39 4.92 -0.14
CA LYS A 336 -31.68 4.58 -1.54
C LYS A 336 -30.85 3.42 -2.09
N SER A 337 -29.54 3.39 -1.80
CA SER A 337 -28.65 2.28 -2.20
C SER A 337 -29.10 0.92 -1.62
N LYS A 338 -29.42 0.88 -0.33
CA LYS A 338 -29.95 -0.34 0.32
C LYS A 338 -31.32 -0.73 -0.21
N ALA A 339 -32.16 0.25 -0.55
CA ALA A 339 -33.45 -0.01 -1.19
C ALA A 339 -33.26 -0.69 -2.56
N ALA A 340 -32.33 -0.20 -3.38
CA ALA A 340 -31.99 -0.80 -4.68
C ALA A 340 -31.51 -2.25 -4.53
N SER A 341 -30.61 -2.53 -3.58
CA SER A 341 -30.11 -3.90 -3.33
C SER A 341 -31.21 -4.87 -2.86
N VAL A 342 -32.17 -4.40 -2.07
CA VAL A 342 -33.32 -5.23 -1.66
C VAL A 342 -34.31 -5.42 -2.81
N TYR A 343 -34.53 -4.39 -3.60
CA TYR A 343 -35.43 -4.43 -4.75
C TYR A 343 -34.88 -5.31 -5.87
N LYS A 344 -33.55 -5.41 -6.03
CA LYS A 344 -32.91 -6.40 -6.90
C LYS A 344 -33.39 -7.82 -6.63
N LYS A 345 -33.50 -8.21 -5.35
CA LYS A 345 -34.02 -9.54 -4.95
C LYS A 345 -35.49 -9.77 -5.32
N ILE A 346 -36.23 -8.72 -5.64
CA ILE A 346 -37.60 -8.79 -6.17
C ILE A 346 -37.55 -9.01 -7.68
N VAL A 347 -36.66 -8.32 -8.39
CA VAL A 347 -36.41 -8.50 -9.83
C VAL A 347 -35.82 -9.87 -10.14
N ASP A 348 -34.92 -10.40 -9.31
CA ASP A 348 -34.28 -11.70 -9.53
C ASP A 348 -35.28 -12.87 -9.53
N LYS A 349 -36.47 -12.69 -8.92
CA LYS A 349 -37.55 -13.70 -8.95
C LYS A 349 -38.28 -13.74 -10.28
N ASP A 350 -38.25 -12.63 -11.02
CA ASP A 350 -38.90 -12.48 -12.31
C ASP A 350 -38.05 -11.55 -13.21
N PRO A 351 -36.94 -12.07 -13.77
CA PRO A 351 -35.92 -11.25 -14.40
C PRO A 351 -36.36 -10.53 -15.68
N PHE A 352 -37.48 -10.94 -16.27
CA PHE A 352 -38.03 -10.43 -17.53
C PHE A 352 -39.20 -9.46 -17.32
N ASP A 353 -39.60 -9.18 -16.08
CA ASP A 353 -40.59 -8.15 -15.77
C ASP A 353 -40.00 -6.76 -16.04
N GLU A 354 -40.43 -6.16 -17.16
CA GLU A 354 -39.95 -4.87 -17.62
C GLU A 354 -40.17 -3.75 -16.59
N GLU A 355 -41.32 -3.75 -15.91
CA GLU A 355 -41.69 -2.68 -14.98
C GLU A 355 -40.82 -2.74 -13.72
N LYS A 356 -40.64 -3.94 -13.16
CA LYS A 356 -39.77 -4.13 -11.99
C LYS A 356 -38.32 -3.84 -12.34
N ARG A 357 -37.84 -4.25 -13.52
CA ARG A 357 -36.45 -4.01 -13.90
C ARG A 357 -36.19 -2.54 -14.23
N LEU A 358 -37.14 -1.83 -14.84
CA LEU A 358 -37.07 -0.38 -15.02
C LEU A 358 -37.04 0.34 -13.66
N ARG A 359 -37.86 -0.12 -12.71
CA ARG A 359 -37.86 0.44 -11.36
C ARG A 359 -36.54 0.22 -10.65
N LEU A 360 -35.87 -0.91 -10.87
CA LEU A 360 -34.53 -1.16 -10.34
C LEU A 360 -33.48 -0.20 -10.93
N ALA A 361 -33.51 0.04 -12.24
CA ALA A 361 -32.61 1.00 -12.90
C ALA A 361 -32.76 2.41 -12.32
N GLN A 362 -34.00 2.88 -12.15
CA GLN A 362 -34.30 4.17 -11.52
C GLN A 362 -33.81 4.24 -10.06
N LEU A 363 -33.95 3.15 -9.30
CA LEU A 363 -33.46 3.10 -7.92
C LEU A 363 -31.93 3.17 -7.84
N TYR A 364 -31.22 2.59 -8.80
CA TYR A 364 -29.77 2.75 -8.91
C TYR A 364 -29.39 4.20 -9.25
N GLU A 365 -30.08 4.84 -10.20
CA GLU A 365 -29.85 6.25 -10.56
C GLU A 365 -30.12 7.18 -9.36
N GLU A 366 -31.24 7.00 -8.67
CA GLU A 366 -31.59 7.78 -7.48
C GLU A 366 -30.58 7.60 -6.34
N ALA A 367 -29.84 6.50 -6.33
CA ALA A 367 -28.77 6.18 -5.38
C ALA A 367 -27.36 6.61 -5.83
N GLY A 368 -27.21 7.20 -7.03
CA GLY A 368 -25.93 7.59 -7.61
C GLY A 368 -25.11 6.44 -8.21
N MET A 369 -25.72 5.25 -8.37
CA MET A 369 -25.11 4.04 -8.93
C MET A 369 -25.32 3.99 -10.44
N TYR A 370 -24.66 4.91 -11.15
CA TYR A 370 -24.93 5.15 -12.58
C TYR A 370 -24.52 3.99 -13.49
N GLU A 371 -23.46 3.25 -13.14
CA GLU A 371 -23.00 2.10 -13.93
C GLU A 371 -24.01 0.94 -13.88
N GLU A 372 -24.51 0.63 -12.68
CA GLU A 372 -25.54 -0.39 -12.48
C GLU A 372 -26.88 0.02 -13.12
N ALA A 373 -27.26 1.30 -13.03
CA ALA A 373 -28.42 1.82 -13.73
C ALA A 373 -28.29 1.61 -15.25
N MET A 374 -27.14 1.98 -15.83
CA MET A 374 -26.86 1.81 -17.25
C MET A 374 -26.92 0.34 -17.69
N ASN A 375 -26.42 -0.58 -16.87
CA ASN A 375 -26.50 -2.01 -17.15
C ASN A 375 -27.94 -2.52 -17.20
N GLU A 376 -28.80 -2.08 -16.29
CA GLU A 376 -30.22 -2.43 -16.30
C GLU A 376 -30.97 -1.84 -17.50
N TYR A 377 -30.68 -0.59 -17.87
CA TYR A 377 -31.24 0.04 -19.08
C TYR A 377 -30.82 -0.69 -20.35
N ASN A 378 -29.56 -1.11 -20.46
CA ASN A 378 -29.07 -1.87 -21.59
C ASN A 378 -29.73 -3.26 -21.68
N PHE A 379 -29.99 -3.88 -20.53
CA PHE A 379 -30.72 -5.14 -20.49
C PHE A 379 -32.17 -4.98 -20.97
N LEU A 380 -32.89 -3.96 -20.50
CA LEU A 380 -34.24 -3.63 -20.96
C LEU A 380 -34.29 -3.36 -22.47
N LYS A 381 -33.27 -2.66 -23.00
CA LYS A 381 -33.15 -2.41 -24.44
C LYS A 381 -32.98 -3.69 -25.24
N ARG A 382 -32.22 -4.67 -24.74
CA ARG A 382 -32.04 -5.97 -25.40
C ARG A 382 -33.32 -6.79 -25.44
N ILE A 383 -34.07 -6.84 -24.33
CA ILE A 383 -35.35 -7.57 -24.28
C ILE A 383 -36.37 -6.97 -25.26
N LYS A 384 -36.38 -5.65 -25.47
CA LYS A 384 -37.33 -4.99 -26.38
C LYS A 384 -37.00 -5.13 -27.87
N LEU A 385 -35.81 -5.62 -28.20
CA LEU A 385 -35.35 -5.78 -29.59
C LEU A 385 -35.50 -7.23 -30.10
N GLU A 386 -35.85 -8.16 -29.23
CA GLU A 386 -36.31 -9.52 -29.55
C GLU A 386 -37.84 -9.58 -29.54
#